data_AF-A0A026WY45-F1
#
_entry.id   AF-A0A026WY45-F1
#
_cell.length_a   1.000
_cell.length_b   1.000
_cell.length_c   1.000
_cell.angle_alpha   90.00
_cell.angle_beta   90.00
_cell.angle_gamma   90.00
#
_symmetry.space_group_name_H-M   'P 1'
#
loop_
_entity.id
_entity.type
_entity.pdbx_description
1 polymer ?
#
loop_
_entity_poly.entity_id
_entity_poly.type
_entity_poly.pdbx_seq_one_letter_code
_entity_poly.pdbx_strand_id
1 'polypeptide(L)'
;MAQSRLERIGTVYTRVISLLKGKGMKSEDKPLWVSVYEAFPPKYEPRFDRQLPRKKIAPIFYREDRIRAKFHRDQSFMPATDLATENVKSMTQRFLVTYKSIREKEKLEEDEAYEQALQQYNSEREARMESRKVGNETSRRL
;
A
#
# COMPACT_ATOMS: atom_id res chain seq x y z
N MET A 1 23.78 26.80 -31.57
CA MET A 1 22.45 26.69 -30.93
C MET A 1 22.51 27.39 -29.59
N ALA A 2 21.70 28.43 -29.36
CA ALA A 2 21.64 29.06 -28.04
C ALA A 2 20.84 28.15 -27.10
N GLN A 3 21.50 27.61 -26.08
CA GLN A 3 20.88 26.79 -25.05
C GLN A 3 20.98 27.51 -23.71
N SER A 4 19.89 27.53 -22.93
CA SER A 4 19.93 28.04 -21.56
C SER A 4 20.20 26.92 -20.56
N ARG A 5 21.23 27.07 -19.73
CA ARG A 5 21.58 26.14 -18.64
C ARG A 5 21.15 26.63 -17.26
N LEU A 6 20.41 27.74 -17.17
CA LEU A 6 19.98 28.37 -15.91
C LEU A 6 18.84 27.58 -15.25
N GLU A 7 19.18 26.65 -14.35
CA GLU A 7 18.23 25.78 -13.64
C GLU A 7 17.47 26.49 -12.51
N ARG A 8 18.06 27.53 -11.92
CA ARG A 8 17.44 28.28 -10.80
C ARG A 8 16.45 29.35 -11.23
N ILE A 9 16.41 29.68 -12.52
CA ILE A 9 15.62 30.79 -13.07
C ILE A 9 14.53 30.23 -13.98
N GLY A 10 13.27 30.46 -13.59
CA GLY A 10 12.11 29.99 -14.35
C GLY A 10 12.01 28.47 -14.42
N THR A 11 11.30 27.96 -15.43
CA THR A 11 11.19 26.53 -15.73
C THR A 11 11.83 26.24 -17.08
N VAL A 12 12.09 24.97 -17.38
CA VAL A 12 12.58 24.58 -18.71
C VAL A 12 11.60 25.06 -19.80
N TYR A 13 10.29 24.96 -19.54
CA TYR A 13 9.26 25.44 -20.45
C TYR A 13 9.32 26.95 -20.69
N THR A 14 9.31 27.77 -19.62
CA THR A 14 9.32 29.22 -19.80
C THR A 14 10.60 29.70 -20.48
N ARG A 15 11.74 29.07 -20.20
CA ARG A 15 13.02 29.40 -20.87
C ARG A 15 13.00 29.07 -22.36
N VAL A 16 12.46 27.93 -22.76
CA VAL A 16 12.35 27.55 -24.18
C VAL A 16 11.38 28.48 -24.92
N ILE A 17 10.22 28.80 -24.33
CA ILE A 17 9.27 29.73 -24.93
C ILE A 17 9.86 31.13 -25.07
N SER A 18 10.61 31.61 -24.07
CA SER A 18 11.30 32.91 -24.16
C SER A 18 12.37 32.93 -25.24
N LEU A 19 13.13 31.84 -25.42
CA LEU A 19 14.11 31.73 -26.51
C LEU A 19 13.45 31.74 -27.89
N LEU A 20 12.32 31.05 -28.06
CA LEU A 20 11.54 31.05 -29.29
C LEU A 20 10.96 32.44 -29.59
N LYS A 21 10.36 33.10 -28.59
CA LYS A 21 9.80 34.47 -28.72
C LYS A 21 10.88 35.52 -29.01
N GLY A 22 12.03 35.40 -28.37
CA GLY A 22 13.19 36.29 -28.55
C GLY A 22 14.01 36.02 -29.80
N LYS A 23 13.59 35.09 -30.68
CA LYS A 23 14.34 34.64 -31.87
C LYS A 23 15.75 34.10 -31.56
N GLY A 24 16.02 33.74 -30.30
CA GLY A 24 17.25 33.05 -29.89
C GLY A 24 17.26 31.56 -30.23
N MET A 25 16.09 31.00 -30.55
CA MET A 25 15.88 29.65 -31.06
C MET A 25 14.98 29.73 -32.29
N LYS A 26 15.32 29.01 -33.37
CA LYS A 26 14.47 28.93 -34.56
C LYS A 26 13.21 28.13 -34.25
N SER A 27 12.10 28.42 -34.93
CA SER A 27 10.86 27.65 -34.78
C SER A 27 11.03 26.17 -35.16
N GLU A 28 11.90 25.89 -36.14
CA GLU A 28 12.30 24.54 -36.57
C GLU A 28 13.02 23.77 -35.47
N ASP A 29 13.74 24.47 -34.59
CA ASP A 29 14.48 23.90 -33.45
C ASP A 29 13.58 23.73 -32.21
N LYS A 30 12.25 23.99 -32.31
CA LYS A 30 11.31 23.81 -31.19
C LYS A 30 11.35 22.34 -30.73
N PRO A 31 11.70 22.06 -29.46
CA PRO A 31 11.74 20.68 -28.98
C PRO A 31 10.37 20.01 -29.05
N LEU A 32 10.35 18.73 -29.43
CA LEU A 32 9.12 17.94 -29.59
C LEU A 32 8.23 17.95 -28.33
N TRP A 33 8.86 17.85 -27.15
CA TRP A 33 8.14 17.81 -25.88
C TRP A 33 7.36 19.09 -25.56
N VAL A 34 7.65 20.23 -26.20
CA VAL A 34 6.94 21.49 -25.91
C VAL A 34 5.46 21.37 -26.28
N SER A 35 5.15 20.69 -27.39
CA SER A 35 3.76 20.43 -27.80
C SER A 35 3.01 19.58 -26.76
N VAL A 36 3.67 18.55 -26.23
CA VAL A 36 3.14 17.69 -25.17
C VAL A 36 2.93 18.48 -23.88
N TYR A 37 3.86 19.36 -23.53
CA TYR A 37 3.74 20.23 -22.35
C TYR A 37 2.60 21.25 -22.49
N GLU A 38 2.40 21.83 -23.68
CA GLU A 38 1.31 22.76 -23.98
C GLU A 38 -0.06 22.06 -23.93
N ALA A 39 -0.14 20.81 -24.40
CA ALA A 39 -1.36 20.01 -24.36
C ALA A 39 -1.68 19.46 -22.96
N PHE A 40 -0.67 19.02 -22.23
CA PHE A 40 -0.81 18.37 -20.92
C PHE A 40 0.16 18.99 -19.89
N PRO A 41 -0.09 20.25 -19.48
CA PRO A 41 0.78 20.91 -18.52
C PRO A 41 0.74 20.22 -17.15
N PRO A 42 1.86 20.17 -16.41
CA PRO A 42 1.87 19.58 -15.08
C PRO A 42 1.00 20.39 -14.11
N LYS A 43 0.38 19.72 -13.13
CA LYS A 43 -0.42 20.37 -12.07
C LYS A 43 0.34 21.48 -11.34
N TYR A 44 1.64 21.31 -11.15
CA TYR A 44 2.52 22.29 -10.52
C TYR A 44 3.75 22.49 -11.40
N GLU A 45 4.10 23.75 -11.65
CA GLU A 45 5.29 24.08 -12.40
C GLU A 45 6.57 23.59 -11.69
N PRO A 46 7.54 23.04 -12.43
CA PRO A 46 8.80 22.55 -11.87
C PRO A 46 9.77 23.72 -11.62
N ARG A 47 9.41 24.61 -10.69
CA ARG A 47 10.26 25.74 -10.29
C ARG A 47 11.29 25.29 -9.26
N PHE A 48 12.49 25.87 -9.34
CA PHE A 48 13.57 25.61 -8.40
C PHE A 48 13.22 26.03 -6.96
N ASP A 49 12.49 27.12 -6.80
CA ASP A 49 12.08 27.70 -5.51
C ASP A 49 10.81 27.08 -4.92
N ARG A 50 10.30 25.99 -5.53
CA ARG A 50 9.07 25.34 -5.08
C ARG A 50 9.26 24.74 -3.69
N GLN A 51 8.65 25.38 -2.69
CA GLN A 51 8.56 24.83 -1.35
C GLN A 51 7.49 23.74 -1.29
N LEU A 52 7.84 22.55 -0.79
CA LEU A 52 6.83 21.53 -0.50
C LEU A 52 6.01 21.97 0.72
N PRO A 53 4.68 21.80 0.70
CA PRO A 53 3.87 22.09 1.86
C PRO A 53 4.28 21.16 3.00
N ARG A 54 4.70 21.74 4.13
CA ARG A 54 5.00 21.00 5.37
C ARG A 54 3.70 20.58 6.05
N LYS A 55 3.01 19.60 5.45
CA LYS A 55 1.81 19.00 6.06
C LYS A 55 2.24 17.97 7.09
N LYS A 56 1.64 18.01 8.28
CA LYS A 56 1.77 16.92 9.25
C LYS A 56 1.06 15.70 8.66
N ILE A 57 1.81 14.61 8.47
CA ILE A 57 1.27 13.34 7.97
C ILE A 57 0.62 12.63 9.17
N ALA A 58 -0.66 12.29 9.05
CA ALA A 58 -1.35 11.52 10.08
C ALA A 58 -1.09 10.02 9.90
N PRO A 59 -0.94 9.25 11.00
CA PRO A 59 -0.90 7.79 10.91
C PRO A 59 -2.24 7.25 10.39
N ILE A 60 -2.17 6.19 9.58
CA ILE A 60 -3.35 5.53 9.01
C ILE A 60 -3.68 4.34 9.91
N PHE A 61 -4.82 4.42 10.60
CA PHE A 61 -5.36 3.32 11.41
C PHE A 61 -6.75 2.94 10.92
N TYR A 62 -7.01 1.65 10.87
CA TYR A 62 -8.31 1.07 10.54
C TYR A 62 -8.97 0.48 11.78
N ARG A 63 -10.29 0.27 11.70
CA ARG A 63 -11.07 -0.28 12.82
C ARG A 63 -10.60 -1.68 13.19
N GLU A 64 -10.23 -2.48 12.19
CA GLU A 64 -9.72 -3.84 12.40
C GLU A 64 -8.34 -3.87 13.09
N ASP A 65 -7.58 -2.76 13.10
CA ASP A 65 -6.23 -2.76 13.69
C ASP A 65 -6.27 -3.00 15.20
N ARG A 66 -7.38 -2.63 15.87
CA ARG A 66 -7.61 -2.97 17.29
C ARG A 66 -7.65 -4.49 17.50
N ILE A 67 -8.38 -5.18 16.63
CA ILE A 67 -8.53 -6.64 16.68
C ILE A 67 -7.25 -7.34 16.25
N ARG A 68 -6.56 -6.82 15.22
CA ARG A 68 -5.23 -7.32 14.83
C ARG A 68 -4.25 -7.20 15.99
N ALA A 69 -4.21 -6.06 16.67
CA ALA A 69 -3.31 -5.86 17.81
C ALA A 69 -3.61 -6.83 18.97
N LYS A 70 -4.89 -7.06 19.28
CA LYS A 70 -5.32 -8.05 20.30
C LYS A 70 -4.90 -9.46 19.91
N PHE A 71 -5.22 -9.88 18.68
CA PHE A 71 -4.86 -11.21 18.16
C PHE A 71 -3.34 -11.45 18.14
N HIS A 72 -2.56 -10.46 17.71
CA HIS A 72 -1.12 -10.58 17.68
C HIS A 72 -0.48 -10.63 19.09
N ARG A 73 -1.15 -10.07 20.11
CA ARG A 73 -0.72 -10.16 21.50
C ARG A 73 -1.02 -11.53 22.10
N ASP A 74 -2.19 -12.08 21.81
CA ASP A 74 -2.66 -13.34 22.40
C ASP A 74 -2.03 -14.57 21.73
N GLN A 75 -1.61 -14.45 20.47
CA GLN A 75 -0.98 -15.53 19.72
C GLN A 75 0.55 -15.50 19.82
N SER A 76 1.12 -16.53 20.44
CA SER A 76 2.58 -16.69 20.58
C SER A 76 3.30 -17.05 19.27
N PHE A 77 2.60 -17.64 18.31
CA PHE A 77 3.17 -18.06 17.02
C PHE A 77 2.30 -17.63 15.86
N MET A 78 2.93 -16.98 14.86
CA MET A 78 2.31 -16.64 13.58
C MET A 78 3.16 -17.20 12.44
N PRO A 79 2.54 -17.92 11.48
CA PRO A 79 3.28 -18.42 10.32
C PRO A 79 3.70 -17.27 9.40
N ALA A 80 4.77 -17.50 8.66
CA ALA A 80 5.22 -16.59 7.62
C ALA A 80 4.09 -16.37 6.59
N THR A 81 3.94 -15.12 6.15
CA THR A 81 3.00 -14.72 5.11
C THR A 81 3.77 -14.40 3.84
N ASP A 82 3.30 -14.90 2.71
CA ASP A 82 3.83 -14.54 1.39
C ASP A 82 3.33 -13.14 1.00
N LEU A 83 4.26 -12.21 0.80
CA LEU A 83 3.97 -10.84 0.39
C LEU A 83 4.07 -10.64 -1.14
N ALA A 84 4.56 -11.64 -1.88
CA ALA A 84 4.68 -11.57 -3.34
C ALA A 84 3.35 -11.88 -4.04
N THR A 85 2.52 -12.72 -3.42
CA THR A 85 1.20 -13.10 -3.94
C THR A 85 0.08 -12.25 -3.34
N GLU A 86 -0.68 -11.57 -4.19
CA GLU A 86 -1.75 -10.65 -3.75
C GLU A 86 -2.94 -11.37 -3.09
N ASN A 87 -3.25 -12.60 -3.53
CA ASN A 87 -4.45 -13.32 -3.10
C ASN A 87 -4.27 -14.21 -1.87
N VAL A 88 -3.07 -14.25 -1.29
CA VAL A 88 -2.80 -15.08 -0.12
C VAL A 88 -3.21 -14.35 1.16
N LYS A 89 -4.35 -14.78 1.72
CA LYS A 89 -4.83 -14.27 3.00
C LYS A 89 -3.94 -14.75 4.14
N SER A 90 -3.34 -13.80 4.86
CA SER A 90 -2.61 -14.06 6.11
C SER A 90 -3.52 -14.70 7.16
N MET A 91 -2.91 -15.34 8.16
CA MET A 91 -3.67 -15.96 9.26
C MET A 91 -4.53 -14.94 10.01
N THR A 92 -3.97 -13.77 10.32
CA THR A 92 -4.70 -12.67 10.95
C THR A 92 -5.87 -12.22 10.08
N GLN A 93 -5.71 -12.19 8.75
CA GLN A 93 -6.80 -11.84 7.83
C GLN A 93 -7.90 -12.90 7.81
N ARG A 94 -7.56 -14.19 7.88
CA ARG A 94 -8.56 -15.28 8.00
C ARG A 94 -9.33 -15.16 9.31
N PHE A 95 -8.63 -14.94 10.42
CA PHE A 95 -9.25 -14.70 11.72
C PHE A 95 -10.20 -13.51 11.69
N LEU A 96 -9.79 -12.38 11.10
CA LEU A 96 -10.65 -11.20 10.96
C LEU A 96 -11.94 -11.48 10.17
N VAL A 97 -11.88 -12.32 9.14
CA VAL A 97 -13.07 -12.71 8.37
C VAL A 97 -14.01 -13.52 9.24
N THR A 98 -13.50 -14.50 9.98
CA THR A 98 -14.30 -15.30 10.92
C THR A 98 -14.94 -14.42 12.00
N TYR A 99 -14.14 -13.56 12.63
CA TYR A 99 -14.60 -12.58 13.63
C TYR A 99 -15.72 -11.69 13.10
N LYS A 100 -15.57 -11.10 11.90
CA LYS A 100 -16.61 -10.28 11.28
C LYS A 100 -17.89 -11.08 11.04
N SER A 101 -17.76 -12.32 10.56
CA SER A 101 -18.91 -13.18 10.30
C SER A 101 -19.70 -13.55 11.57
N ILE A 102 -19.01 -13.79 12.68
CA ILE A 102 -19.62 -14.07 13.98
C ILE A 102 -20.34 -12.83 14.50
N ARG A 103 -19.65 -11.68 14.47
CA ARG A 103 -20.20 -10.40 14.91
C ARG A 103 -21.45 -10.00 14.14
N GLU A 104 -21.47 -10.21 12.82
CA GLU A 104 -22.62 -9.90 11.97
C GLU A 104 -23.83 -10.80 12.25
N LYS A 105 -23.59 -12.10 12.48
CA LYS A 105 -24.67 -13.07 12.76
C LYS A 105 -25.31 -12.85 14.12
N GLU A 106 -24.49 -12.68 15.15
CA GLU A 106 -24.95 -12.71 16.55
C GLU A 106 -25.13 -11.31 17.14
N LYS A 107 -24.74 -10.24 16.41
CA LYS A 107 -24.77 -8.83 16.86
C LYS A 107 -24.12 -8.63 18.25
N LEU A 108 -23.11 -9.44 18.54
CA LEU A 108 -22.42 -9.44 19.82
C LEU A 108 -21.52 -8.22 20.01
N GLU A 109 -21.16 -8.01 21.28
CA GLU A 109 -20.13 -7.05 21.66
C GLU A 109 -18.76 -7.44 21.06
N GLU A 110 -17.88 -6.45 20.89
CA GLU A 110 -16.57 -6.61 20.25
C GLU A 110 -15.69 -7.65 20.96
N ASP A 111 -15.76 -7.71 22.29
CA ASP A 111 -14.98 -8.66 23.10
C ASP A 111 -15.56 -10.07 23.08
N GLU A 112 -16.87 -10.23 23.21
CA GLU A 112 -17.53 -11.55 23.16
C GLU A 112 -17.35 -12.23 21.79
N ALA A 113 -17.53 -11.47 20.70
CA ALA A 113 -17.29 -11.97 19.35
C ALA A 113 -15.82 -12.35 19.13
N TYR A 114 -14.89 -11.67 19.81
CA TYR A 114 -13.46 -11.99 19.74
C TYR A 114 -13.14 -13.32 20.43
N GLU A 115 -13.65 -13.54 21.64
CA GLU A 115 -13.43 -14.77 22.39
C GLU A 115 -13.98 -15.99 21.65
N GLN A 116 -15.20 -15.89 21.11
CA GLN A 116 -15.78 -16.96 20.29
C GLN A 116 -14.95 -17.24 19.04
N ALA A 117 -14.51 -16.19 18.33
CA ALA A 117 -13.64 -16.34 17.16
C ALA A 117 -12.30 -16.99 17.53
N LEU A 118 -11.77 -16.69 18.71
CA LEU A 118 -10.52 -17.25 19.22
C LEU A 118 -10.66 -18.73 19.57
N GLN A 119 -11.76 -19.12 20.20
CA GLN A 119 -12.09 -20.52 20.47
C GLN A 119 -12.21 -21.32 19.17
N GLN A 120 -12.96 -20.79 18.19
CA GLN A 120 -13.07 -21.42 16.87
C GLN A 120 -11.69 -21.55 16.22
N TYR A 121 -10.88 -20.48 16.24
CA TYR A 121 -9.53 -20.50 15.68
C TYR A 121 -8.61 -21.55 16.33
N ASN A 122 -8.64 -21.68 17.65
CA ASN A 122 -7.83 -22.67 18.37
C ASN A 122 -8.28 -24.10 18.03
N SER A 123 -9.58 -24.35 17.96
CA SER A 123 -10.12 -25.66 17.55
C SER A 123 -9.70 -26.05 16.13
N GLU A 124 -9.73 -25.10 15.18
CA GLU A 124 -9.27 -25.32 13.80
C GLU A 124 -7.76 -25.60 13.75
N ARG A 125 -6.98 -24.97 14.62
CA ARG A 125 -5.53 -25.22 14.72
C ARG A 125 -5.23 -26.60 15.28
N GLU A 126 -5.90 -27.01 16.34
CA GLU A 126 -5.74 -28.33 16.96
C GLU A 126 -6.08 -29.43 15.96
N ALA A 127 -7.23 -29.34 15.29
CA ALA A 127 -7.64 -30.29 14.24
C ALA A 127 -6.62 -30.40 13.10
N ARG A 128 -6.03 -29.27 12.66
CA ARG A 128 -4.96 -29.28 11.65
C ARG A 128 -3.68 -29.93 12.15
N MET A 129 -3.32 -29.74 13.42
CA MET A 129 -2.13 -30.37 14.01
C MET A 129 -2.32 -31.88 14.17
N GLU A 130 -3.51 -32.34 14.55
CA GLU A 130 -3.85 -33.76 14.64
C GLU A 130 -3.81 -34.45 13.28
N SER A 131 -4.43 -33.86 12.24
CA SER A 131 -4.40 -34.42 10.88
C SER A 131 -2.98 -34.59 10.32
N ARG A 132 -2.06 -33.66 10.65
CA ARG A 132 -0.65 -33.75 10.28
C ARG A 132 0.09 -34.87 11.00
N LYS A 133 -0.21 -35.10 12.28
CA LYS A 133 0.39 -36.21 13.05
C LYS A 133 -0.02 -37.56 12.47
N VAL A 134 -1.32 -37.75 12.21
CA VAL A 134 -1.86 -38.99 11.62
C VAL A 134 -1.23 -39.25 10.25
N GLY A 135 -1.14 -38.24 9.38
CA GLY A 135 -0.51 -38.38 8.05
C GLY A 135 0.97 -38.80 8.11
N ASN A 136 1.74 -38.22 9.05
CA ASN A 136 3.14 -38.58 9.25
C ASN A 136 3.32 -39.98 9.84
N GLU A 137 2.41 -40.44 10.70
CA GLU A 137 2.43 -41.81 11.23
C GLU A 137 2.09 -42.84 10.17
N THR A 138 1.14 -42.55 9.28
CA THR A 138 0.83 -43.43 8.13
C THR A 138 1.98 -43.51 7.13
N SER A 139 2.65 -42.40 6.81
CA SER A 139 3.81 -42.41 5.90
C SER A 139 5.08 -43.03 6.49
N ARG A 140 5.17 -43.19 7.81
CA ARG A 140 6.29 -43.91 8.48
C ARG A 140 6.07 -45.42 8.58
N ARG A 141 4.85 -45.89 8.33
CA ARG A 141 4.48 -47.32 8.37
C ARG A 141 4.47 -47.99 6.99
N LEU A 142 4.68 -47.22 5.93
CA LEU A 142 4.94 -47.68 4.55
C LEU A 142 6.43 -47.54 4.24
#